data_AF-A0A383C5Z5-F1
#
_entry.id   AF-A0A383C5Z5-F1
#
_cell.length_a   1.000
_cell.length_b   1.000
_cell.length_c   1.000
_cell.angle_alpha   90.00
_cell.angle_beta   90.00
_cell.angle_gamma   90.00
#
_symmetry.space_group_name_H-M   'P 1'
#
loop_
_entity.id
_entity.type
_entity.pdbx_description
1 polymer ?
#
loop_
_entity_poly.entity_id
_entity_poly.type
_entity_poly.pdbx_seq_one_letter_code
_entity_poly.pdbx_strand_id
1 'polypeptide(L)'
;NKGLFELAAPKHIPIGIDALPKEVKNSAHFTGTHLARLASVEEIPKRKKIEDLISTYSRLSTEDMLKICAVLVEQGKILEGWQVLYLAKII
;
A
#
# COMPACT_ATOMS: atom_id res chain seq x y z
N ASN A 1 -44.27 14.31 -9.85
CA ASN A 1 -43.06 14.57 -9.05
C ASN A 1 -42.52 13.29 -8.42
N LYS A 2 -41.67 12.52 -9.10
CA LYS A 2 -40.72 11.59 -8.47
C LYS A 2 -39.47 11.49 -9.34
N GLY A 3 -38.66 12.54 -9.29
CA GLY A 3 -37.27 12.49 -9.75
C GLY A 3 -36.42 11.99 -8.58
N LEU A 4 -36.31 10.68 -8.43
CA LEU A 4 -35.35 10.06 -7.52
C LEU A 4 -34.20 9.55 -8.40
N PHE A 5 -33.22 10.43 -8.61
CA PHE A 5 -31.94 10.03 -9.17
C PHE A 5 -31.19 9.28 -8.07
N GLU A 6 -31.32 7.96 -8.05
CA GLU A 6 -30.45 7.10 -7.26
C GLU A 6 -29.08 7.09 -7.93
N LEU A 7 -28.23 8.05 -7.53
CA LEU A 7 -26.80 7.98 -7.83
C LEU A 7 -26.25 6.75 -7.10
N ALA A 8 -25.94 5.69 -7.85
CA ALA A 8 -25.19 4.57 -7.31
C ALA A 8 -23.91 5.13 -6.66
N ALA A 9 -23.74 4.92 -5.36
CA ALA A 9 -22.55 5.35 -4.64
C ALA A 9 -21.28 4.88 -5.38
N PRO A 10 -20.23 5.71 -5.46
CA PRO A 10 -18.99 5.32 -6.12
C PRO A 10 -18.52 3.99 -5.54
N LYS A 11 -18.45 2.96 -6.40
CA LYS A 11 -18.24 1.57 -6.00
C LYS A 11 -16.86 1.30 -5.39
N HIS A 12 -15.92 2.24 -5.54
CA HIS A 12 -14.51 2.04 -5.22
C HIS A 12 -14.02 3.26 -4.42
N ILE A 13 -14.11 3.17 -3.09
CA ILE A 13 -13.55 4.17 -2.18
C ILE A 13 -12.12 3.73 -1.86
N PRO A 14 -11.08 4.48 -2.26
CA PRO A 14 -9.72 4.17 -1.86
C PRO A 14 -9.61 4.23 -0.34
N ILE A 15 -8.74 3.41 0.26
CA ILE A 15 -8.54 3.38 1.72
C ILE A 15 -8.12 4.76 2.27
N GLY A 16 -7.51 5.59 1.42
CA GLY A 16 -7.01 6.90 1.80
C GLY A 16 -5.72 6.81 2.63
N ILE A 17 -4.97 7.90 2.64
CA ILE A 17 -3.70 7.97 3.38
C ILE A 17 -3.91 7.78 4.89
N ASP A 18 -5.12 8.03 5.39
CA ASP A 18 -5.45 7.91 6.80
C ASP A 18 -5.41 6.46 7.28
N ALA A 19 -5.88 5.52 6.44
CA ALA A 19 -5.87 4.09 6.69
C ALA A 19 -4.47 3.45 6.61
N LEU A 20 -3.45 4.20 6.14
CA LEU A 20 -2.08 3.70 6.12
C LEU A 20 -1.51 3.59 7.55
N PRO A 21 -0.68 2.58 7.83
CA PRO A 21 -0.04 2.42 9.13
C PRO A 21 0.90 3.60 9.46
N LYS A 22 1.01 3.90 10.76
CA LYS A 22 1.79 5.05 11.26
C LYS A 22 3.26 4.96 10.86
N GLU A 23 3.85 3.78 10.80
CA GLU A 23 5.24 3.60 10.37
C GLU A 23 5.46 3.98 8.90
N VAL A 24 4.49 3.69 8.01
CA VAL A 24 4.56 4.14 6.61
C VAL A 24 4.39 5.65 6.53
N LYS A 25 3.47 6.22 7.32
CA LYS A 25 3.26 7.68 7.40
C LYS A 25 4.45 8.44 8.00
N ASN A 26 5.16 7.84 8.96
CA ASN A 26 6.32 8.44 9.65
C ASN A 26 7.67 8.04 9.02
N SER A 27 7.67 7.14 8.04
CA SER A 27 8.91 6.72 7.37
C SER A 27 9.39 7.83 6.45
N ALA A 28 10.65 8.24 6.63
CA ALA A 28 11.31 9.23 5.80
C ALA A 28 11.52 8.77 4.34
N HIS A 29 11.31 7.47 4.05
CA HIS A 29 11.48 6.90 2.72
C HIS A 29 10.23 6.99 1.85
N PHE A 30 9.05 7.29 2.42
CA PHE A 30 7.83 7.46 1.63
C PHE A 30 7.55 8.94 1.41
N THR A 31 7.44 9.32 0.14
CA THR A 31 6.99 10.66 -0.26
C THR A 31 5.46 10.71 -0.27
N GLY A 32 4.88 11.92 -0.28
CA GLY A 32 3.43 12.09 -0.39
C GLY A 32 2.83 11.37 -1.61
N THR A 33 3.58 11.28 -2.71
CA THR A 33 3.18 10.51 -3.91
C THR A 33 3.17 9.01 -3.63
N HIS A 34 4.15 8.47 -2.91
CA HIS A 34 4.17 7.05 -2.54
C HIS A 34 2.99 6.71 -1.62
N LEU A 35 2.72 7.58 -0.63
CA LEU A 35 1.57 7.43 0.26
C LEU A 35 0.25 7.48 -0.51
N ALA A 36 0.08 8.44 -1.42
CA ALA A 36 -1.12 8.55 -2.24
C ALA A 36 -1.34 7.30 -3.12
N ARG A 37 -0.27 6.74 -3.69
CA ARG A 37 -0.33 5.52 -4.49
C ARG A 37 -0.66 4.28 -3.67
N LEU A 38 -0.05 4.12 -2.50
CA LEU A 38 -0.40 3.04 -1.56
C LEU A 38 -1.83 3.17 -1.08
N ALA A 39 -2.27 4.38 -0.78
CA ALA A 39 -3.63 4.72 -0.35
C ALA A 39 -4.68 4.62 -1.46
N SER A 40 -4.27 4.53 -2.72
CA SER A 40 -5.16 4.39 -3.87
C SER A 40 -5.76 3.00 -3.99
N VAL A 41 -5.29 2.03 -3.21
CA VAL A 41 -5.93 0.71 -3.14
C VAL A 41 -7.27 0.81 -2.42
N GLU A 42 -8.22 -0.03 -2.81
CA GLU A 42 -9.54 -0.07 -2.18
C GLU A 42 -9.55 -0.87 -0.88
N GLU A 43 -8.70 -1.88 -0.81
CA GLU A 43 -8.48 -2.69 0.38
C GLU A 43 -7.00 -3.04 0.50
N ILE A 44 -6.53 -3.24 1.74
CA ILE A 44 -5.17 -3.69 1.98
C ILE A 44 -5.05 -5.11 1.41
N PRO A 45 -4.22 -5.32 0.36
CA PRO A 45 -4.12 -6.62 -0.28
C PRO A 45 -3.56 -7.63 0.72
N LYS A 46 -4.33 -8.70 1.00
CA LYS A 46 -3.88 -9.79 1.87
C LYS A 46 -2.57 -10.36 1.36
N ARG A 47 -1.73 -10.88 2.26
CA ARG A 47 -0.50 -11.63 1.90
C ARG A 47 -0.87 -12.72 0.90
N LYS A 48 -0.53 -12.56 -0.38
CA LYS A 48 -0.90 -13.50 -1.43
C LYS A 48 0.33 -13.78 -2.28
N LYS A 49 0.83 -15.02 -2.18
CA LYS A 49 1.99 -15.56 -2.88
C LYS A 49 3.20 -14.62 -2.90
N ILE A 50 3.84 -14.52 -1.76
CA ILE A 50 5.10 -13.78 -1.60
C ILE A 50 6.23 -14.65 -1.08
N GLU A 51 6.13 -15.97 -1.11
CA GLU A 51 7.23 -16.83 -0.64
C GLU A 51 8.57 -16.49 -1.30
N ASP A 52 8.59 -16.18 -2.61
CA ASP A 52 9.79 -15.71 -3.33
C ASP A 52 10.29 -14.33 -2.86
N LEU A 53 9.39 -13.36 -2.68
CA LEU A 53 9.74 -12.01 -2.24
C LEU A 53 10.11 -12.00 -0.75
N ILE A 54 9.44 -12.80 0.08
CA ILE A 54 9.76 -13.05 1.48
C ILE A 54 11.16 -13.61 1.59
N SER A 55 11.49 -14.66 0.85
CA SER A 55 12.82 -15.26 0.94
C SER A 55 13.92 -14.28 0.49
N THR A 56 13.62 -13.43 -0.49
CA THR A 56 14.55 -12.40 -1.00
C THR A 56 14.73 -11.24 -0.02
N TYR A 57 13.63 -10.70 0.51
CA TYR A 57 13.67 -9.49 1.34
C TYR A 57 13.77 -9.76 2.83
N SER A 58 13.38 -10.93 3.35
CA SER A 58 13.49 -11.30 4.78
C SER A 58 14.93 -11.24 5.31
N ARG A 59 15.91 -11.29 4.41
CA ARG A 59 17.34 -11.16 4.70
C ARG A 59 17.82 -9.70 4.79
N LEU A 60 16.98 -8.75 4.39
CA LEU A 60 17.29 -7.33 4.36
C LEU A 60 16.79 -6.63 5.63
N SER A 61 17.37 -5.49 5.94
CA SER A 61 16.93 -4.62 7.02
C SER A 61 15.60 -3.94 6.70
N THR A 62 14.88 -3.51 7.74
CA THR A 62 13.63 -2.75 7.61
C THR A 62 13.80 -1.51 6.71
N GLU A 63 14.93 -0.82 6.80
CA GLU A 63 15.24 0.34 5.94
C GLU A 63 15.33 -0.02 4.45
N ASP A 64 16.00 -1.12 4.11
CA ASP A 64 16.11 -1.57 2.71
C ASP A 64 14.77 -2.03 2.18
N MET A 65 13.97 -2.72 3.01
CA MET A 65 12.59 -3.05 2.67
C MET A 65 11.77 -1.78 2.36
N LEU A 66 11.88 -0.73 3.17
CA LEU A 66 11.19 0.54 2.94
C LEU A 66 11.60 1.19 1.62
N LYS A 67 12.91 1.21 1.30
CA LYS A 67 13.41 1.73 0.01
C LYS A 67 12.88 0.93 -1.17
N ILE A 68 12.90 -0.40 -1.07
CA ILE A 68 12.36 -1.29 -2.12
C ILE A 68 10.87 -1.06 -2.30
N CYS A 69 10.11 -0.92 -1.21
CA CYS A 69 8.69 -0.58 -1.26
C CYS A 69 8.46 0.74 -1.99
N ALA A 70 9.25 1.78 -1.68
CA ALA A 70 9.17 3.06 -2.38
C ALA A 70 9.37 2.89 -3.90
N VAL A 71 10.40 2.16 -4.31
CA VAL A 71 10.69 1.87 -5.73
C VAL A 71 9.57 1.05 -6.40
N LEU A 72 9.01 0.05 -5.72
CA LEU A 72 7.89 -0.75 -6.23
C LEU A 72 6.65 0.12 -6.45
N VAL A 73 6.34 0.98 -5.48
CA VAL A 73 5.23 1.93 -5.58
C VAL A 73 5.45 2.94 -6.70
N GLU A 74 6.69 3.38 -6.92
CA GLU A 74 7.06 4.21 -8.08
C GLU A 74 6.85 3.51 -9.42
N GLN A 75 7.14 2.21 -9.49
CA GLN A 75 6.88 1.38 -10.67
C GLN A 75 5.40 1.04 -10.89
N GLY A 76 4.51 1.47 -9.99
CA GLY A 76 3.08 1.14 -10.04
C GLY A 76 2.76 -0.25 -9.48
N LYS A 77 3.75 -0.93 -8.90
CA LYS A 77 3.63 -2.25 -8.27
C LYS A 77 3.18 -2.13 -6.82
N ILE A 78 1.97 -1.59 -6.63
CA ILE A 78 1.41 -1.32 -5.31
C ILE A 78 1.27 -2.58 -4.48
N LEU A 79 0.82 -3.68 -5.11
CA LEU A 79 0.71 -4.99 -4.47
C LEU A 79 2.04 -5.43 -3.86
N GLU A 80 3.13 -5.42 -4.65
CA GLU A 80 4.46 -5.82 -4.18
C GLU A 80 4.93 -4.91 -3.02
N GLY A 81 4.72 -3.60 -3.11
CA GLY A 81 5.02 -2.66 -2.02
C GLY A 81 4.34 -3.03 -0.70
N TRP A 82 3.04 -3.36 -0.74
CA TRP A 82 2.30 -3.84 0.45
C TRP A 82 2.91 -5.10 1.04
N GLN A 83 3.37 -6.03 0.21
CA GLN A 83 3.98 -7.26 0.70
C GLN A 83 5.30 -6.99 1.43
N VAL A 84 6.08 -6.02 0.97
CA VAL A 84 7.32 -5.60 1.63
C VAL A 84 7.03 -4.93 2.98
N LEU A 85 5.93 -4.17 3.10
CA LEU A 85 5.49 -3.62 4.40
C LEU A 85 5.07 -4.69 5.39
N TYR A 86 4.35 -5.72 4.93
CA TYR A 86 4.03 -6.89 5.73
C TYR A 86 5.30 -7.61 6.22
N LEU A 87 6.33 -7.70 5.37
CA LEU A 87 7.61 -8.31 5.71
C LEU A 87 8.39 -7.53 6.74
N ALA A 88 8.38 -6.21 6.61
CA ALA A 88 8.95 -5.27 7.56
C ALA A 88 8.22 -5.29 8.93
N LYS A 89 7.16 -6.10 9.08
CA LYS A 89 6.29 -6.20 10.27
C LYS A 89 5.65 -4.87 10.68
N ILE A 90 5.40 -4.01 9.69
CA ILE A 90 4.78 -2.71 9.86
C ILE A 90 3.23 -2.81 9.97
N ILE A 91 2.69 -3.93 9.51
CA ILE A 91 1.26 -4.26 9.38
C ILE A 91 1.03 -5.77 9.54
#